data_AF-A0A0A9CIA3-F1
#
_entry.id   AF-A0A0A9CIA3-F1
#
_cell.length_a   1.000
_cell.length_b   1.000
_cell.length_c   1.000
_cell.angle_alpha   90.00
_cell.angle_beta   90.00
_cell.angle_gamma   90.00
#
_symmetry.space_group_name_H-M   'P 1'
#
loop_
_entity.id
_entity.type
_entity.pdbx_description
1 polymer ?
#
loop_
_entity_poly.entity_id
_entity_poly.type
_entity_poly.pdbx_seq_one_letter_code
_entity_poly.pdbx_strand_id
1 'polypeptide(L)'
;MILGFAEGFPTMLKGEIAMFKMKPQIHYAEDDCPVTAPDGFPKDDELQFEIEMLDFFKAKVVAEDLGVVKKIVDEGKGWETPREPYEVTARITARTADGKEINPSKEESYFFTIGKSEVPKGLEMGIGTMARKEKAIIFVSSTYLTKSSLMPQLEGLEEVHFDVELVQFIQVRDMLGDGRLIKRRVVDGKGEFPMDCPLHDSLLRVHYKGMLLDEPKSVFYNTRVDNDGEPLEFYSGEGLVPEGFEMCVRLMLPGEKSIVTCPPDFAYDKFPRPANVPEGAHVQWEIELLGFEMPKVTDLFISLLLSLISTVVIDISFSVVEQFLSLIDNFPDSDEVCGS
;
A
#
# COMPACT_ATOMS: atom_id res chain seq x y z
N MET A 1 24.38 -29.62 -1.14
CA MET A 1 23.99 -30.58 -2.19
C MET A 1 25.19 -30.84 -3.08
N ILE A 2 25.27 -31.99 -3.76
CA ILE A 2 26.28 -32.21 -4.81
C ILE A 2 26.10 -31.17 -5.94
N LEU A 3 27.20 -30.58 -6.44
CA LEU A 3 27.17 -29.50 -7.42
C LEU A 3 26.40 -29.86 -8.71
N GLY A 4 26.66 -31.02 -9.29
CA GLY A 4 25.99 -31.47 -10.51
C GLY A 4 24.47 -31.63 -10.35
N PHE A 5 23.98 -31.95 -9.15
CA PHE A 5 22.53 -31.95 -8.87
C PHE A 5 21.99 -30.52 -8.71
N ALA A 6 22.74 -29.62 -8.09
CA ALA A 6 22.36 -28.22 -7.99
C ALA A 6 22.22 -27.55 -9.38
N GLU A 7 23.05 -27.96 -10.35
CA GLU A 7 22.95 -27.50 -11.74
C GLU A 7 21.89 -28.27 -12.54
N GLY A 8 21.72 -29.57 -12.30
CA GLY A 8 20.84 -30.44 -13.07
C GLY A 8 19.37 -30.38 -12.67
N PHE A 9 19.04 -30.31 -11.38
CA PHE A 9 17.64 -30.31 -10.93
C PHE A 9 16.82 -29.12 -11.45
N PRO A 10 17.36 -27.89 -11.55
CA PRO A 10 16.63 -26.77 -12.15
C PRO A 10 16.21 -26.98 -13.60
N THR A 11 16.78 -27.95 -14.32
CA THR A 11 16.40 -28.25 -15.71
C THR A 11 15.30 -29.31 -15.82
N MET A 12 14.89 -29.94 -14.71
CA MET A 12 13.92 -31.02 -14.71
C MET A 12 12.47 -30.52 -14.55
N LEU A 13 11.54 -31.22 -15.19
CA LEU A 13 10.10 -31.10 -14.96
C LEU A 13 9.61 -32.05 -13.86
N LYS A 14 8.45 -31.76 -13.28
CA LYS A 14 7.82 -32.66 -12.30
C LYS A 14 7.45 -33.98 -12.96
N GLY A 15 7.85 -35.09 -12.34
CA GLY A 15 7.72 -36.46 -12.83
C GLY A 15 8.74 -36.85 -13.90
N GLU A 16 9.70 -35.99 -14.25
CA GLU A 16 10.75 -36.31 -15.20
C GLU A 16 11.75 -37.30 -14.59
N ILE A 17 12.14 -38.30 -15.38
CA ILE A 17 13.29 -39.16 -15.11
C ILE A 17 14.43 -38.72 -16.03
N ALA A 18 15.54 -38.28 -15.45
CA ALA A 18 16.72 -37.84 -16.18
C ALA A 18 17.96 -38.64 -15.79
N MET A 19 18.84 -38.89 -16.75
CA MET A 19 20.14 -39.52 -16.55
C MET A 19 21.23 -38.44 -16.52
N PHE A 20 21.81 -38.19 -15.35
CA PHE A 20 22.91 -37.26 -15.19
C PHE A 20 24.25 -38.00 -15.27
N LYS A 21 25.02 -37.71 -16.31
CA LYS A 21 26.40 -38.18 -16.45
C LYS A 21 27.35 -37.10 -15.91
N MET A 22 27.99 -37.38 -14.79
CA MET A 22 28.74 -36.40 -14.01
C MET A 22 30.22 -36.79 -13.92
N LYS A 23 31.09 -35.82 -14.21
CA LYS A 23 32.53 -35.95 -13.97
C LYS A 23 32.85 -35.77 -12.47
N PRO A 24 33.98 -36.31 -11.97
CA PRO A 24 34.40 -36.18 -10.57
C PRO A 24 34.28 -34.78 -9.97
N GLN A 25 34.63 -33.76 -10.76
CA GLN A 25 34.69 -32.35 -10.33
C GLN A 25 33.32 -31.71 -10.05
N ILE A 26 32.22 -32.38 -10.40
CA ILE A 26 30.86 -31.91 -10.14
C ILE A 26 30.05 -32.91 -9.30
N HIS A 27 30.70 -33.96 -8.76
CA HIS A 27 30.06 -34.89 -7.81
C HIS A 27 30.80 -34.97 -6.46
N TYR A 28 31.12 -36.17 -5.98
CA TYR A 28 31.74 -36.42 -4.67
C TYR A 28 33.22 -36.04 -4.59
N ALA A 29 33.90 -35.79 -5.71
CA ALA A 29 35.29 -35.31 -5.74
C ALA A 29 35.40 -33.81 -6.02
N GLU A 30 34.29 -33.09 -5.92
CA GLU A 30 34.28 -31.62 -5.90
C GLU A 30 34.84 -31.13 -4.54
N ASP A 31 35.66 -30.07 -4.57
CA ASP A 31 36.47 -29.64 -3.42
C ASP A 31 35.59 -29.17 -2.24
N ASP A 32 34.48 -28.49 -2.52
CA ASP A 32 33.52 -27.96 -1.54
C ASP A 32 32.30 -28.87 -1.36
N CYS A 33 32.40 -30.15 -1.73
CA CYS A 33 31.26 -31.05 -1.73
C CYS A 33 30.77 -31.30 -0.29
N PRO A 34 29.53 -30.94 0.06
CA PRO A 34 29.03 -31.06 1.43
C PRO A 34 28.66 -32.51 1.80
N VAL A 35 28.86 -33.47 0.90
CA VAL A 35 28.49 -34.88 1.07
C VAL A 35 29.74 -35.74 1.00
N THR A 36 30.06 -36.42 2.09
CA THR A 36 31.21 -37.34 2.14
C THR A 36 30.86 -38.67 1.49
N ALA A 37 31.66 -39.10 0.52
CA ALA A 37 31.54 -40.42 -0.08
C ALA A 37 32.04 -41.52 0.90
N PRO A 38 31.42 -42.71 0.92
CA PRO A 38 31.92 -43.84 1.70
C PRO A 38 33.32 -44.29 1.27
N ASP A 39 34.03 -44.98 2.17
CA ASP A 39 35.33 -45.56 1.87
C ASP A 39 35.26 -46.56 0.70
N GLY A 40 36.19 -46.44 -0.25
CA GLY A 40 36.24 -47.29 -1.45
C GLY A 40 35.21 -46.94 -2.52
N PHE A 41 34.39 -45.90 -2.32
CA PHE A 41 33.49 -45.40 -3.36
C PHE A 41 34.30 -44.76 -4.50
N PRO A 42 33.96 -45.01 -5.78
CA PRO A 42 34.71 -44.53 -6.94
C PRO A 42 34.43 -43.03 -7.21
N LYS A 43 34.81 -42.16 -6.26
CA LYS A 43 34.59 -40.71 -6.36
C LYS A 43 35.43 -40.04 -7.46
N ASP A 44 36.50 -40.69 -7.91
CA ASP A 44 37.37 -40.18 -8.97
C ASP A 44 36.93 -40.64 -10.38
N ASP A 45 35.87 -41.43 -10.48
CA ASP A 45 35.30 -41.92 -11.75
C ASP A 45 34.15 -41.04 -12.24
N GLU A 46 33.80 -41.18 -13.52
CA GLU A 46 32.57 -40.60 -14.06
C GLU A 46 31.36 -41.43 -13.60
N LEU A 47 30.37 -40.78 -13.00
CA LEU A 47 29.19 -41.43 -12.45
C LEU A 47 27.95 -41.13 -13.30
N GLN A 48 27.00 -42.06 -13.29
CA GLN A 48 25.69 -41.91 -13.90
C GLN A 48 24.62 -42.02 -12.83
N PHE A 49 23.78 -41.00 -12.71
CA PHE A 49 22.66 -40.95 -11.78
C PHE A 49 21.36 -40.92 -12.55
N GLU A 50 20.52 -41.93 -12.34
CA GLU A 50 19.12 -41.89 -12.76
C GLU A 50 18.31 -41.22 -11.64
N ILE A 51 17.74 -40.06 -11.93
CA ILE A 51 17.00 -39.27 -10.95
C ILE A 51 15.58 -39.06 -11.45
N GLU A 52 14.61 -39.36 -10.59
CA GLU A 52 13.20 -39.01 -10.77
C GLU A 52 12.86 -37.76 -9.97
N MET A 53 12.41 -36.70 -10.63
CA MET A 53 11.95 -35.47 -9.98
C MET A 53 10.51 -35.65 -9.50
N LEU A 54 10.32 -36.16 -8.29
CA LEU A 54 8.99 -36.45 -7.75
C LEU A 54 8.10 -35.20 -7.64
N ASP A 55 8.62 -34.13 -7.06
CA ASP A 55 7.92 -32.88 -6.89
C ASP A 55 8.89 -31.73 -6.64
N PHE A 56 8.46 -30.53 -7.02
CA PHE A 56 9.09 -29.28 -6.60
C PHE A 56 8.02 -28.21 -6.49
N PHE A 57 8.29 -27.19 -5.69
CA PHE A 57 7.39 -26.07 -5.50
C PHE A 57 8.14 -24.77 -5.57
N LYS A 58 7.43 -23.71 -5.96
CA LYS A 58 7.98 -22.36 -5.86
C LYS A 58 8.07 -21.99 -4.39
N ALA A 59 9.30 -21.77 -3.93
CA ALA A 59 9.58 -21.26 -2.61
C ALA A 59 10.08 -19.82 -2.72
N LYS A 60 9.63 -18.96 -1.82
CA LYS A 60 10.16 -17.63 -1.59
C LYS A 60 10.83 -17.61 -0.24
N VAL A 61 12.13 -17.32 -0.23
CA VAL A 61 12.85 -17.00 1.01
C VAL A 61 12.38 -15.62 1.46
N VAL A 62 11.76 -15.54 2.64
CA VAL A 62 11.20 -14.30 3.18
C VAL A 62 12.18 -13.67 4.19
N ALA A 63 12.87 -14.49 4.98
CA ALA A 63 13.98 -14.09 5.83
C ALA A 63 15.30 -14.68 5.30
N GLU A 64 16.37 -13.87 5.27
CA GLU A 64 17.67 -14.26 4.70
C GLU A 64 18.31 -15.48 5.39
N ASP A 65 18.02 -15.68 6.68
CA ASP A 65 18.47 -16.80 7.49
C ASP A 65 17.63 -18.08 7.30
N LEU A 66 16.71 -18.08 6.33
CA LEU A 66 15.73 -19.15 6.07
C LEU A 66 14.75 -19.38 7.23
N GLY A 67 14.73 -18.52 8.26
CA GLY A 67 13.83 -18.63 9.38
C GLY A 67 12.36 -18.40 9.03
N VAL A 68 12.10 -17.82 7.85
CA VAL A 68 10.77 -17.69 7.23
C VAL A 68 10.87 -18.02 5.74
N VAL A 69 10.16 -19.07 5.32
CA VAL A 69 10.07 -19.51 3.92
C VAL A 69 8.62 -19.69 3.54
N LYS A 70 8.23 -19.21 2.36
CA LYS A 70 6.87 -19.34 1.82
C LYS A 70 6.87 -20.30 0.63
N LYS A 71 6.15 -21.41 0.72
CA LYS A 71 5.79 -22.27 -0.41
C LYS A 71 4.49 -21.78 -1.01
N ILE A 72 4.49 -21.44 -2.29
CA ILE A 72 3.28 -21.06 -3.02
C ILE A 72 2.52 -22.34 -3.38
N VAL A 73 1.23 -22.40 -3.03
CA VAL A 73 0.32 -23.51 -3.37
C VAL A 73 -0.55 -23.10 -4.55
N ASP A 74 -1.28 -21.98 -4.43
CA ASP A 74 -2.06 -21.37 -5.50
C ASP A 74 -1.59 -19.93 -5.68
N GLU A 75 -1.28 -19.53 -6.92
CA GLU A 75 -0.91 -18.14 -7.24
C GLU A 75 -2.06 -17.17 -6.96
N GLY A 76 -1.73 -15.99 -6.42
CA GLY A 76 -2.71 -14.93 -6.19
C GLY A 76 -3.09 -14.15 -7.45
N LYS A 77 -3.88 -13.09 -7.24
CA LYS A 77 -4.35 -12.16 -8.26
C LYS A 77 -3.76 -10.77 -8.03
N GLY A 78 -3.28 -10.17 -9.12
CA GLY A 78 -2.63 -8.87 -9.08
C GLY A 78 -1.20 -8.95 -8.53
N TRP A 79 -0.57 -7.79 -8.40
CA TRP A 79 0.83 -7.65 -7.97
C TRP A 79 0.98 -6.99 -6.59
N GLU A 80 -0.11 -6.40 -6.07
CA GLU A 80 -0.08 -5.75 -4.76
C GLU A 80 -0.02 -6.79 -3.63
N THR A 81 0.72 -6.43 -2.59
CA THR A 81 0.87 -7.20 -1.36
C THR A 81 0.54 -6.31 -0.16
N PRO A 82 0.07 -6.88 0.97
CA PRO A 82 -0.29 -6.10 2.14
C PRO A 82 0.96 -5.56 2.84
N ARG A 83 0.88 -4.33 3.33
CA ARG A 83 1.94 -3.65 4.09
C ARG A 83 1.31 -2.85 5.22
N GLU A 84 2.10 -2.40 6.19
CA GLU A 84 1.57 -1.54 7.25
C GLU A 84 0.96 -0.24 6.68
N PRO A 85 -0.24 0.20 7.12
CA PRO A 85 -1.14 -0.38 8.12
C PRO A 85 -2.37 -1.09 7.50
N TYR A 86 -2.19 -1.93 6.48
CA TYR A 86 -3.30 -2.55 5.75
C TYR A 86 -4.03 -3.57 6.63
N GLU A 87 -5.35 -3.61 6.46
CA GLU A 87 -6.22 -4.57 7.13
C GLU A 87 -6.31 -5.84 6.27
N VAL A 88 -6.01 -6.99 6.86
CA VAL A 88 -5.93 -8.30 6.19
C VAL A 88 -7.09 -9.18 6.64
N THR A 89 -7.64 -9.94 5.69
CA THR A 89 -8.52 -11.07 5.95
C THR A 89 -7.86 -12.33 5.41
N ALA A 90 -7.56 -13.29 6.29
CA ALA A 90 -6.90 -14.55 5.90
C ALA A 90 -7.55 -15.75 6.59
N ARG A 91 -7.57 -16.91 5.93
CA ARG A 91 -7.81 -18.19 6.61
C ARG A 91 -6.48 -18.80 6.95
N ILE A 92 -6.29 -19.21 8.21
CA ILE A 92 -5.01 -19.64 8.72
C ILE A 92 -5.21 -20.92 9.52
N THR A 93 -4.46 -21.96 9.17
CA THR A 93 -4.30 -23.17 10.00
C THR A 93 -2.82 -23.31 10.36
N ALA A 94 -2.53 -23.61 11.62
CA ALA A 94 -1.16 -23.78 12.10
C ALA A 94 -0.91 -25.26 12.42
N ARG A 95 0.25 -25.79 12.01
CA ARG A 95 0.68 -27.16 12.31
C ARG A 95 2.13 -27.17 12.75
N THR A 96 2.50 -28.04 13.67
CA THR A 96 3.90 -28.36 13.95
C THR A 96 4.52 -29.14 12.79
N ALA A 97 5.86 -29.24 12.76
CA ALA A 97 6.58 -29.95 11.71
C ALA A 97 6.24 -31.46 11.58
N ASP A 98 5.75 -32.09 12.66
CA ASP A 98 5.24 -33.45 12.68
C ASP A 98 3.77 -33.57 12.19
N GLY A 99 3.18 -32.45 11.76
CA GLY A 99 1.83 -32.38 11.18
C GLY A 99 0.70 -32.20 12.19
N LYS A 100 0.99 -32.10 13.50
CA LYS A 100 -0.05 -31.90 14.52
C LYS A 100 -0.59 -30.47 14.46
N GLU A 101 -1.91 -30.34 14.36
CA GLU A 101 -2.58 -29.04 14.30
C GLU A 101 -2.52 -28.30 15.65
N ILE A 102 -2.19 -27.00 15.56
CA ILE A 102 -2.11 -26.07 16.68
C ILE A 102 -3.37 -25.23 16.65
N ASN A 103 -4.13 -25.23 17.75
CA ASN A 103 -5.41 -24.53 17.88
C ASN A 103 -6.39 -24.91 16.75
N PRO A 104 -6.96 -26.14 16.76
CA PRO A 104 -7.94 -26.56 15.75
C PRO A 104 -9.15 -25.62 15.77
N SER A 105 -9.12 -24.64 14.87
CA SER A 105 -10.16 -23.63 14.72
C SER A 105 -10.97 -23.95 13.49
N LYS A 106 -12.26 -23.63 13.55
CA LYS A 106 -13.18 -23.72 12.40
C LYS A 106 -12.70 -22.80 11.27
N GLU A 107 -13.22 -23.04 10.07
CA GLU A 107 -12.97 -22.33 8.79
C GLU A 107 -13.28 -20.82 8.78
N GLU A 108 -13.13 -20.13 9.91
CA GLU A 108 -13.36 -18.71 10.06
C GLU A 108 -12.15 -17.91 9.58
N SER A 109 -12.42 -16.74 9.03
CA SER A 109 -11.36 -15.82 8.62
C SER A 109 -10.80 -15.08 9.84
N TYR A 110 -9.49 -14.98 9.90
CA TYR A 110 -8.76 -14.13 10.82
C TYR A 110 -8.63 -12.73 10.24
N PHE A 111 -8.90 -11.71 11.06
CA PHE A 111 -8.84 -10.30 10.70
C PHE A 111 -7.79 -9.63 11.56
N PHE A 112 -6.86 -8.91 10.93
CA PHE A 112 -5.78 -8.21 11.63
C PHE A 112 -5.21 -7.09 10.78
N THR A 113 -4.44 -6.20 11.39
CA THR A 113 -3.74 -5.11 10.72
C THR A 113 -2.24 -5.40 10.69
N ILE A 114 -1.63 -5.31 9.52
CA ILE A 114 -0.17 -5.46 9.38
C ILE A 114 0.54 -4.40 10.23
N GLY A 115 1.50 -4.83 11.05
CA GLY A 115 2.29 -3.97 11.93
C GLY A 115 1.74 -3.84 13.35
N LYS A 116 0.57 -4.44 13.65
CA LYS A 116 -0.02 -4.44 15.00
C LYS A 116 0.37 -5.63 15.86
N SER A 117 1.22 -6.53 15.37
CA SER A 117 1.71 -7.72 16.10
C SER A 117 0.58 -8.65 16.58
N GLU A 118 -0.53 -8.72 15.84
CA GLU A 118 -1.70 -9.55 16.16
C GLU A 118 -1.50 -11.04 15.76
N VAL A 119 -0.52 -11.29 14.90
CA VAL A 119 -0.08 -12.63 14.47
C VAL A 119 1.43 -12.79 14.71
N PRO A 120 1.98 -14.03 14.72
CA PRO A 120 3.42 -14.23 14.82
C PRO A 120 4.20 -13.45 13.77
N LYS A 121 5.33 -12.85 14.14
CA LYS A 121 6.15 -12.01 13.26
C LYS A 121 6.47 -12.68 11.92
N GLY A 122 6.91 -13.93 11.93
CA GLY A 122 7.23 -14.67 10.70
C GLY A 122 6.01 -14.94 9.82
N LEU A 123 4.83 -15.16 10.43
CA LEU A 123 3.59 -15.30 9.69
C LEU A 123 3.19 -13.97 9.01
N GLU A 124 3.28 -12.85 9.73
CA GLU A 124 3.03 -11.52 9.18
C GLU A 124 3.98 -11.23 8.00
N MET A 125 5.28 -11.52 8.16
CA MET A 125 6.28 -11.38 7.09
C MET A 125 5.91 -12.21 5.86
N GLY A 126 5.51 -13.47 6.05
CA GLY A 126 5.10 -14.34 4.95
C GLY A 126 3.85 -13.82 4.22
N ILE A 127 2.82 -13.41 4.96
CA ILE A 127 1.59 -12.80 4.42
C ILE A 127 1.87 -11.48 3.69
N GLY A 128 2.83 -10.69 4.19
CA GLY A 128 3.31 -9.47 3.52
C GLY A 128 3.92 -9.70 2.14
N THR A 129 4.16 -10.96 1.75
CA THR A 129 4.59 -11.32 0.39
C THR A 129 3.50 -11.94 -0.48
N MET A 130 2.28 -12.08 0.03
CA MET A 130 1.17 -12.75 -0.65
C MET A 130 0.31 -11.77 -1.45
N ALA A 131 -0.12 -12.17 -2.64
CA ALA A 131 -1.13 -11.47 -3.42
C ALA A 131 -2.55 -11.89 -3.03
N ARG A 132 -3.57 -11.11 -3.40
CA ARG A 132 -4.96 -11.42 -3.07
C ARG A 132 -5.36 -12.80 -3.63
N LYS A 133 -6.08 -13.61 -2.86
CA LYS A 133 -6.48 -14.99 -3.17
C LYS A 133 -5.33 -16.00 -3.26
N GLU A 134 -4.08 -15.61 -2.98
CA GLU A 134 -2.97 -16.56 -2.93
C GLU A 134 -3.19 -17.58 -1.80
N LYS A 135 -2.82 -18.84 -2.07
CA LYS A 135 -2.67 -19.86 -1.02
C LYS A 135 -1.22 -20.26 -0.90
N ALA A 136 -0.74 -20.34 0.32
CA ALA A 136 0.65 -20.68 0.60
C ALA A 136 0.78 -21.47 1.90
N ILE A 137 1.90 -22.18 2.03
CA ILE A 137 2.38 -22.70 3.31
C ILE A 137 3.56 -21.82 3.73
N ILE A 138 3.46 -21.20 4.90
CA ILE A 138 4.53 -20.37 5.47
C ILE A 138 5.19 -21.16 6.60
N PHE A 139 6.45 -21.51 6.39
CA PHE A 139 7.32 -22.17 7.35
C PHE A 139 7.97 -21.10 8.22
N VAL A 140 7.78 -21.17 9.53
CA VAL A 140 8.27 -20.17 10.49
C VAL A 140 9.02 -20.88 11.60
N SER A 141 10.32 -20.65 11.66
CA SER A 141 11.19 -21.11 12.75
C SER A 141 10.91 -20.36 14.05
N SER A 142 11.30 -20.96 15.17
CA SER A 142 11.11 -20.44 16.53
C SER A 142 11.62 -19.01 16.75
N THR A 143 12.67 -18.57 16.04
CA THR A 143 13.20 -17.20 16.13
C THR A 143 12.23 -16.13 15.60
N TYR A 144 11.28 -16.52 14.75
CA TYR A 144 10.26 -15.65 14.17
C TYR A 144 8.85 -15.93 14.72
N LEU A 145 8.70 -16.87 15.66
CA LEU A 145 7.46 -17.08 16.39
C LEU A 145 7.36 -16.08 17.55
N THR A 146 6.36 -15.21 17.50
CA THR A 146 6.03 -14.27 18.58
C THR A 146 4.67 -14.58 19.16
N LYS A 147 4.49 -14.32 20.46
CA LYS A 147 3.19 -14.50 21.11
C LYS A 147 2.19 -13.55 20.48
N SER A 148 1.00 -14.06 20.19
CA SER A 148 -0.09 -13.27 19.64
C SER A 148 -1.44 -13.89 19.98
N SER A 149 -2.55 -13.24 19.61
CA SER A 149 -3.90 -13.79 19.77
C SER A 149 -4.11 -15.09 19.00
N LEU A 150 -3.46 -15.26 17.85
CA LEU A 150 -3.47 -16.51 17.06
C LEU A 150 -2.61 -17.61 17.72
N MET A 151 -1.52 -17.22 18.37
CA MET A 151 -0.54 -18.13 18.94
C MET A 151 -0.09 -17.70 20.34
N PRO A 152 -0.88 -18.00 21.38
CA PRO A 152 -0.59 -17.54 22.74
C PRO A 152 0.51 -18.34 23.44
N GLN A 153 0.77 -19.58 23.01
CA GLN A 153 1.74 -20.50 23.59
C GLN A 153 2.80 -20.89 22.57
N LEU A 154 4.08 -20.84 22.96
CA LEU A 154 5.24 -21.09 22.10
C LEU A 154 6.16 -22.20 22.62
N GLU A 155 5.87 -22.75 23.80
CA GLU A 155 6.76 -23.70 24.47
C GLU A 155 6.88 -25.00 23.66
N GLY A 156 8.12 -25.39 23.35
CA GLY A 156 8.41 -26.60 22.58
C GLY A 156 8.18 -26.49 21.07
N LEU A 157 7.89 -25.30 20.54
CA LEU A 157 7.75 -25.08 19.10
C LEU A 157 9.09 -24.68 18.48
N GLU A 158 9.71 -25.58 17.73
CA GLU A 158 10.93 -25.27 16.97
C GLU A 158 10.62 -24.67 15.59
N GLU A 159 9.55 -25.14 14.95
CA GLU A 159 9.05 -24.67 13.66
C GLU A 159 7.53 -24.88 13.58
N VAL A 160 6.83 -23.93 12.97
CA VAL A 160 5.39 -24.02 12.68
C VAL A 160 5.14 -23.78 11.20
N HIS A 161 4.28 -24.58 10.61
CA HIS A 161 3.80 -24.48 9.23
C HIS A 161 2.40 -23.87 9.26
N PHE A 162 2.25 -22.73 8.59
CA PHE A 162 0.95 -22.07 8.47
C PHE A 162 0.39 -22.29 7.07
N ASP A 163 -0.70 -23.04 6.95
CA ASP A 163 -1.53 -23.06 5.75
C ASP A 163 -2.33 -21.75 5.70
N VAL A 164 -2.10 -20.92 4.69
CA VAL A 164 -2.73 -19.60 4.58
C VAL A 164 -3.44 -19.43 3.25
N GLU A 165 -4.69 -18.98 3.29
CA GLU A 165 -5.37 -18.34 2.16
C GLU A 165 -5.51 -16.84 2.45
N LEU A 166 -4.83 -15.99 1.67
CA LEU A 166 -5.02 -14.54 1.76
C LEU A 166 -6.31 -14.15 1.04
N VAL A 167 -7.43 -14.13 1.78
CA VAL A 167 -8.76 -13.91 1.19
C VAL A 167 -8.86 -12.54 0.53
N GLN A 168 -8.42 -11.49 1.23
CA GLN A 168 -8.36 -10.11 0.74
C GLN A 168 -7.56 -9.22 1.71
N PHE A 169 -7.22 -8.01 1.28
CA PHE A 169 -6.75 -6.95 2.15
C PHE A 169 -7.29 -5.59 1.69
N ILE A 170 -7.46 -4.69 2.63
CA ILE A 170 -7.89 -3.30 2.44
C ILE A 170 -6.65 -2.42 2.54
N GLN A 171 -6.38 -1.63 1.50
CA GLN A 171 -5.33 -0.63 1.57
C GLN A 171 -5.78 0.49 2.52
N VAL A 172 -5.02 0.68 3.59
CA VAL A 172 -5.23 1.75 4.56
C VAL A 172 -4.11 2.77 4.41
N ARG A 173 -4.48 4.04 4.39
CA ARG A 173 -3.54 5.17 4.36
C ARG A 173 -3.87 6.14 5.47
N ASP A 174 -2.87 6.40 6.30
CA ASP A 174 -2.85 7.54 7.20
C ASP A 174 -2.43 8.78 6.41
N MET A 175 -3.35 9.72 6.27
CA MET A 175 -3.18 10.90 5.43
C MET A 175 -2.36 11.99 6.12
N LEU A 176 -2.28 11.96 7.45
CA LEU A 176 -1.60 12.97 8.27
C LEU A 176 -0.35 12.41 8.96
N GLY A 177 -0.25 11.07 9.09
CA GLY A 177 0.82 10.40 9.82
C GLY A 177 0.63 10.38 11.34
N ASP A 178 -0.51 10.87 11.83
CA ASP A 178 -0.88 10.92 13.25
C ASP A 178 -2.05 9.98 13.62
N GLY A 179 -2.53 9.20 12.66
CA GLY A 179 -3.61 8.24 12.81
C GLY A 179 -5.03 8.83 12.81
N ARG A 180 -5.21 10.16 12.67
CA ARG A 180 -6.53 10.79 12.79
C ARG A 180 -7.35 10.80 11.49
N LEU A 181 -6.71 10.99 10.35
CA LEU A 181 -7.36 10.97 9.02
C LEU A 181 -6.97 9.71 8.25
N ILE A 182 -7.89 8.74 8.21
CA ILE A 182 -7.64 7.41 7.65
C ILE A 182 -8.49 7.18 6.40
N LYS A 183 -7.84 6.86 5.28
CA LYS A 183 -8.49 6.40 4.03
C LYS A 183 -8.36 4.88 3.90
N ARG A 184 -9.48 4.18 3.78
CA ARG A 184 -9.55 2.72 3.53
C ARG A 184 -10.11 2.46 2.13
N ARG A 185 -9.30 1.90 1.22
CA ARG A 185 -9.73 1.52 -0.13
C ARG A 185 -10.45 0.17 -0.10
N VAL A 186 -11.77 0.21 -0.22
CA VAL A 186 -12.64 -0.98 -0.14
C VAL A 186 -12.95 -1.60 -1.50
N VAL A 187 -12.93 -0.79 -2.57
CA VAL A 187 -13.02 -1.26 -3.96
C VAL A 187 -11.96 -0.55 -4.76
N ASP A 188 -11.15 -1.29 -5.52
CA ASP A 188 -10.12 -0.68 -6.36
C ASP A 188 -10.75 0.07 -7.54
N GLY A 189 -10.13 1.19 -7.91
CA GLY A 189 -10.43 1.87 -9.17
C GLY A 189 -9.68 1.25 -10.35
N LYS A 190 -9.81 1.89 -11.51
CA LYS A 190 -9.15 1.50 -12.76
C LYS A 190 -8.05 2.51 -13.10
N GLY A 191 -6.91 2.01 -13.54
CA GLY A 191 -5.74 2.80 -13.92
C GLY A 191 -4.50 2.46 -13.10
N GLU A 192 -3.40 3.12 -13.41
CA GLU A 192 -2.12 3.00 -12.75
C GLU A 192 -1.94 4.12 -11.73
N PHE A 193 -1.83 3.76 -10.45
CA PHE A 193 -1.50 4.72 -9.40
C PHE A 193 0.01 5.04 -9.42
N PRO A 194 0.45 6.30 -9.30
CA PRO A 194 -0.36 7.53 -9.13
C PRO A 194 -0.67 8.25 -10.45
N MET A 195 -0.33 7.67 -11.61
CA MET A 195 -0.40 8.35 -12.92
C MET A 195 -1.83 8.71 -13.34
N ASP A 196 -2.79 7.84 -13.03
CA ASP A 196 -4.21 8.00 -13.38
C ASP A 196 -5.03 8.58 -12.21
N CYS A 197 -4.37 9.20 -11.22
CA CYS A 197 -5.04 9.96 -10.18
C CYS A 197 -5.35 11.39 -10.63
N PRO A 198 -6.37 12.03 -10.03
CA PRO A 198 -6.68 13.43 -10.32
C PRO A 198 -5.51 14.37 -10.03
N LEU A 199 -5.23 15.28 -10.97
CA LEU A 199 -4.27 16.37 -10.80
C LEU A 199 -4.94 17.58 -10.14
N HIS A 200 -4.14 18.54 -9.69
CA HIS A 200 -4.67 19.85 -9.27
C HIS A 200 -5.51 20.50 -10.37
N ASP A 201 -6.51 21.30 -9.99
CA ASP A 201 -7.48 21.93 -10.88
C ASP A 201 -8.30 20.94 -11.75
N SER A 202 -8.32 19.64 -11.42
CA SER A 202 -9.19 18.67 -12.12
C SER A 202 -10.62 18.80 -11.64
N LEU A 203 -11.59 18.73 -12.57
CA LEU A 203 -13.00 18.63 -12.23
C LEU A 203 -13.32 17.19 -11.80
N LEU A 204 -13.57 17.01 -10.51
CA LEU A 204 -13.85 15.72 -9.87
C LEU A 204 -15.36 15.45 -9.85
N ARG A 205 -15.77 14.21 -10.12
CA ARG A 205 -17.17 13.76 -10.01
C ARG A 205 -17.25 12.61 -9.02
N VAL A 206 -17.94 12.82 -7.90
CA VAL A 206 -18.00 11.81 -6.82
C VAL A 206 -19.44 11.56 -6.37
N HIS A 207 -19.72 10.31 -6.02
CA HIS A 207 -20.78 10.03 -5.06
C HIS A 207 -20.19 9.90 -3.69
N TYR A 208 -20.88 10.44 -2.70
CA TYR A 208 -20.53 10.18 -1.32
C TYR A 208 -21.76 10.07 -0.41
N LYS A 209 -21.54 9.40 0.70
CA LYS A 209 -22.43 9.29 1.84
C LYS A 209 -21.64 9.63 3.11
N GLY A 210 -22.06 10.69 3.79
CA GLY A 210 -21.47 11.16 5.03
C GLY A 210 -22.26 10.72 6.26
N MET A 211 -21.55 10.26 7.27
CA MET A 211 -22.11 9.75 8.54
C MET A 211 -21.33 10.30 9.72
N LEU A 212 -21.97 10.40 10.89
CA LEU A 212 -21.25 10.62 12.14
C LEU A 212 -20.52 9.32 12.53
N LEU A 213 -19.27 9.44 12.98
CA LEU A 213 -18.45 8.27 13.31
C LEU A 213 -19.03 7.49 14.50
N ASP A 214 -19.44 8.22 15.54
CA ASP A 214 -19.98 7.62 16.78
C ASP A 214 -21.41 7.10 16.62
N GLU A 215 -22.12 7.59 15.61
CA GLU A 215 -23.47 7.15 15.25
C GLU A 215 -23.54 6.80 13.76
N PRO A 216 -22.98 5.67 13.30
CA PRO A 216 -22.85 5.37 11.86
C PRO A 216 -24.18 5.27 11.11
N LYS A 217 -25.29 5.07 11.82
CA LYS A 217 -26.64 5.10 11.25
C LYS A 217 -27.16 6.51 10.98
N SER A 218 -26.52 7.53 11.58
CA SER A 218 -26.79 8.95 11.37
C SER A 218 -26.10 9.39 10.08
N VAL A 219 -26.75 9.12 8.95
CA VAL A 219 -26.38 9.67 7.65
C VAL A 219 -26.76 11.14 7.66
N PHE A 220 -25.79 12.03 7.52
CA PHE A 220 -26.08 13.46 7.45
C PHE A 220 -26.28 13.97 6.02
N TYR A 221 -25.72 13.26 5.03
CA TYR A 221 -25.88 13.57 3.61
C TYR A 221 -25.51 12.36 2.74
N ASN A 222 -26.24 12.15 1.64
CA ASN A 222 -25.97 11.12 0.64
C ASN A 222 -26.36 11.62 -0.74
N THR A 223 -25.37 11.89 -1.60
CA THR A 223 -25.59 12.35 -3.00
C THR A 223 -26.58 11.49 -3.79
N ARG A 224 -26.65 10.17 -3.53
CA ARG A 224 -27.56 9.28 -4.25
C ARG A 224 -29.03 9.44 -3.85
N VAL A 225 -29.29 10.07 -2.71
CA VAL A 225 -30.63 10.21 -2.11
C VAL A 225 -31.03 11.69 -2.01
N ASP A 226 -30.13 12.51 -1.48
CA ASP A 226 -30.38 13.93 -1.16
C ASP A 226 -30.06 14.89 -2.32
N ASN A 227 -29.44 14.38 -3.40
CA ASN A 227 -29.10 15.16 -4.59
C ASN A 227 -29.71 14.57 -5.86
N ASP A 228 -30.90 13.97 -5.76
CA ASP A 228 -31.64 13.36 -6.89
C ASP A 228 -30.85 12.31 -7.70
N GLY A 229 -29.82 11.72 -7.09
CA GLY A 229 -28.94 10.76 -7.77
C GLY A 229 -27.81 11.40 -8.56
N GLU A 230 -27.70 12.72 -8.60
CA GLU A 230 -26.61 13.44 -9.25
C GLU A 230 -25.33 13.42 -8.41
N PRO A 231 -24.15 13.27 -9.02
CA PRO A 231 -22.88 13.33 -8.30
C PRO A 231 -22.58 14.74 -7.82
N LEU A 232 -21.74 14.83 -6.78
CA LEU A 232 -21.08 16.09 -6.44
C LEU A 232 -19.96 16.34 -7.44
N GLU A 233 -19.95 17.54 -8.03
CA GLU A 233 -18.89 18.00 -8.92
C GLU A 233 -18.16 19.18 -8.28
N PHE A 234 -16.82 19.13 -8.26
CA PHE A 234 -15.99 20.20 -7.71
C PHE A 234 -14.59 20.18 -8.33
N TYR A 235 -13.95 21.34 -8.42
CA TYR A 235 -12.55 21.45 -8.80
C TYR A 235 -11.64 21.18 -7.61
N SER A 236 -10.64 20.31 -7.80
CA SER A 236 -9.63 20.06 -6.77
C SER A 236 -8.77 21.29 -6.55
N GLY A 237 -8.54 21.69 -5.29
CA GLY A 237 -7.67 22.80 -4.94
C GLY A 237 -8.36 24.14 -4.70
N GLU A 238 -9.66 24.23 -4.99
CA GLU A 238 -10.45 25.46 -4.80
C GLU A 238 -11.09 25.57 -3.41
N GLY A 239 -10.91 24.58 -2.54
CA GLY A 239 -11.48 24.58 -1.18
C GLY A 239 -13.01 24.49 -1.15
N LEU A 240 -13.61 23.81 -2.14
CA LEU A 240 -15.06 23.65 -2.30
C LEU A 240 -15.66 22.52 -1.44
N VAL A 241 -14.82 21.69 -0.85
CA VAL A 241 -15.18 20.58 0.03
C VAL A 241 -14.25 20.57 1.24
N PRO A 242 -14.59 19.87 2.34
CA PRO A 242 -13.68 19.71 3.46
C PRO A 242 -12.29 19.23 3.05
N GLU A 243 -11.24 19.78 3.66
CA GLU A 243 -9.85 19.50 3.31
C GLU A 243 -9.54 17.99 3.34
N GLY A 244 -9.96 17.29 4.41
CA GLY A 244 -9.74 15.85 4.53
C GLY A 244 -10.49 15.03 3.48
N PHE A 245 -11.63 15.51 3.00
CA PHE A 245 -12.38 14.89 1.89
C PHE A 245 -11.58 15.03 0.59
N GLU A 246 -11.16 16.24 0.23
CA GLU A 246 -10.38 16.49 -0.99
C GLU A 246 -9.07 15.71 -0.99
N MET A 247 -8.29 15.77 0.10
CA MET A 247 -7.03 15.05 0.24
C MET A 247 -7.17 13.57 -0.08
N CYS A 248 -8.28 12.95 0.37
CA CYS A 248 -8.53 11.54 0.12
C CYS A 248 -8.95 11.28 -1.34
N VAL A 249 -9.84 12.10 -1.92
CA VAL A 249 -10.32 11.92 -3.30
C VAL A 249 -9.21 12.04 -4.33
N ARG A 250 -8.25 12.96 -4.14
CA ARG A 250 -7.10 13.08 -5.05
C ARG A 250 -6.19 11.85 -5.08
N LEU A 251 -6.29 10.97 -4.09
CA LEU A 251 -5.56 9.69 -4.04
C LEU A 251 -6.46 8.51 -4.41
N MET A 252 -7.54 8.75 -5.16
CA MET A 252 -8.42 7.72 -5.70
C MET A 252 -8.18 7.53 -7.19
N LEU A 253 -8.40 6.31 -7.67
CA LEU A 253 -8.54 6.01 -9.09
C LEU A 253 -10.02 6.04 -9.51
N PRO A 254 -10.34 6.32 -10.78
CA PRO A 254 -11.72 6.24 -11.28
C PRO A 254 -12.37 4.87 -11.00
N GLY A 255 -13.59 4.88 -10.45
CA GLY A 255 -14.32 3.70 -10.00
C GLY A 255 -13.96 3.20 -8.59
N GLU A 256 -12.95 3.79 -7.95
CA GLU A 256 -12.55 3.41 -6.59
C GLU A 256 -13.66 3.77 -5.58
N LYS A 257 -13.85 2.88 -4.59
CA LYS A 257 -14.63 3.19 -3.38
C LYS A 257 -13.73 3.18 -2.16
N SER A 258 -13.80 4.24 -1.39
CA SER A 258 -13.01 4.42 -0.18
C SER A 258 -13.89 4.84 0.99
N ILE A 259 -13.56 4.34 2.19
CA ILE A 259 -14.11 4.80 3.46
C ILE A 259 -13.08 5.71 4.12
N VAL A 260 -13.46 6.95 4.39
CA VAL A 260 -12.59 7.96 5.00
C VAL A 260 -13.10 8.26 6.40
N THR A 261 -12.27 8.05 7.42
CA THR A 261 -12.51 8.52 8.79
C THR A 261 -11.76 9.82 9.00
N CYS A 262 -12.46 10.90 9.34
CA CYS A 262 -11.91 12.25 9.33
C CYS A 262 -12.14 12.97 10.67
N PRO A 263 -11.11 13.63 11.23
CA PRO A 263 -11.23 14.43 12.43
C PRO A 263 -11.92 15.78 12.12
N PRO A 264 -12.52 16.43 13.12
CA PRO A 264 -13.37 17.62 12.90
C PRO A 264 -12.63 18.81 12.26
N ASP A 265 -11.35 19.00 12.56
CA ASP A 265 -10.48 20.07 12.06
C ASP A 265 -10.11 19.93 10.57
N PHE A 266 -10.32 18.75 9.99
CA PHE A 266 -10.21 18.44 8.54
C PHE A 266 -11.57 18.14 7.90
N ALA A 267 -12.64 18.17 8.70
CA ALA A 267 -14.02 18.03 8.28
C ALA A 267 -14.74 19.38 8.34
N TYR A 268 -15.63 19.58 9.31
CA TYR A 268 -16.59 20.69 9.33
C TYR A 268 -16.33 21.76 10.41
N ASP A 269 -15.22 21.72 11.15
CA ASP A 269 -14.89 22.80 12.09
C ASP A 269 -14.26 24.02 11.40
N LYS A 270 -13.73 23.84 10.19
CA LYS A 270 -13.16 24.91 9.35
C LYS A 270 -13.91 25.08 8.02
N PHE A 271 -15.07 24.45 7.89
CA PHE A 271 -15.85 24.41 6.65
C PHE A 271 -17.35 24.58 6.98
N PRO A 272 -18.19 25.10 6.06
CA PRO A 272 -19.64 25.14 6.27
C PRO A 272 -20.21 23.80 6.76
N ARG A 273 -20.83 23.83 7.95
CA ARG A 273 -21.29 22.64 8.67
C ARG A 273 -22.75 22.31 8.34
N PRO A 274 -23.09 21.06 7.98
CA PRO A 274 -24.48 20.62 7.87
C PRO A 274 -25.21 20.73 9.22
N ALA A 275 -26.50 21.06 9.21
CA ALA A 275 -27.28 21.35 10.43
C ALA A 275 -27.36 20.17 11.42
N ASN A 276 -27.23 18.95 10.93
CA ASN A 276 -27.28 17.69 11.66
C ASN A 276 -25.89 17.15 12.06
N VAL A 277 -24.83 17.91 11.82
CA VAL A 277 -23.47 17.57 12.26
C VAL A 277 -23.10 18.47 13.45
N PRO A 278 -22.80 17.91 14.64
CA PRO A 278 -22.40 18.72 15.79
C PRO A 278 -20.97 19.28 15.63
N GLU A 279 -20.66 20.32 16.41
CA GLU A 279 -19.30 20.85 16.52
C GLU A 279 -18.35 19.81 17.12
N GLY A 280 -17.11 19.72 16.59
CA GLY A 280 -16.14 18.74 17.06
C GLY A 280 -16.42 17.29 16.64
N ALA A 281 -17.41 17.06 15.76
CA ALA A 281 -17.77 15.72 15.31
C ALA A 281 -16.69 15.07 14.42
N HIS A 282 -16.33 13.83 14.76
CA HIS A 282 -15.64 12.96 13.81
C HIS A 282 -16.66 12.42 12.80
N VAL A 283 -16.27 12.40 11.53
CA VAL A 283 -17.15 11.96 10.45
C VAL A 283 -16.53 10.80 9.68
N GLN A 284 -17.40 10.02 9.07
CA GLN A 284 -17.03 9.00 8.11
C GLN A 284 -17.68 9.31 6.75
N TRP A 285 -16.90 9.25 5.69
CA TRP A 285 -17.40 9.33 4.32
C TRP A 285 -17.19 8.00 3.60
N GLU A 286 -18.25 7.44 3.04
CA GLU A 286 -18.16 6.47 1.96
C GLU A 286 -18.11 7.25 0.64
N ILE A 287 -16.98 7.21 -0.08
CA ILE A 287 -16.76 7.98 -1.30
C ILE A 287 -16.53 7.04 -2.47
N GLU A 288 -17.17 7.33 -3.60
CA GLU A 288 -16.97 6.70 -4.90
C GLU A 288 -16.53 7.77 -5.91
N LEU A 289 -15.30 7.65 -6.41
CA LEU A 289 -14.81 8.52 -7.49
C LEU A 289 -15.37 7.98 -8.82
N LEU A 290 -16.29 8.70 -9.45
CA LEU A 290 -16.84 8.28 -10.74
C LEU A 290 -15.83 8.50 -11.87
N GLY A 291 -15.09 9.61 -11.79
CA GLY A 291 -14.10 10.03 -12.78
C GLY A 291 -13.73 11.49 -12.58
N PHE A 292 -12.89 12.01 -13.47
CA PHE A 292 -12.46 13.40 -13.46
C PHE A 292 -12.13 13.90 -14.86
N GLU A 293 -12.17 15.21 -15.04
CA GLU A 293 -11.70 15.89 -16.24
C GLU A 293 -10.46 16.73 -15.90
N MET A 294 -9.38 16.53 -16.64
CA MET A 294 -8.17 17.34 -16.49
C MET A 294 -8.42 18.77 -17.01
N PRO A 295 -7.80 19.79 -16.42
CA PRO A 295 -7.86 21.14 -16.95
C PRO A 295 -7.33 21.16 -18.38
N LYS A 296 -8.01 21.88 -19.28
CA LYS A 296 -7.54 22.03 -20.65
C LYS A 296 -6.23 22.81 -20.62
N VAL A 297 -5.21 22.34 -21.34
CA VAL A 297 -3.88 22.99 -21.42
C VAL A 297 -4.00 24.49 -21.76
N THR A 298 -5.03 24.90 -22.50
CA THR A 298 -5.32 26.31 -22.81
C THR A 298 -5.59 27.17 -21.56
N ASP A 299 -6.22 26.61 -20.53
CA ASP A 299 -6.58 27.34 -19.31
C ASP A 299 -5.36 27.52 -18.40
N LEU A 300 -4.40 26.58 -18.42
CA LEU A 300 -3.09 26.75 -17.79
C LEU A 300 -2.29 27.88 -18.44
N PHE A 301 -2.32 28.01 -19.77
CA PHE A 301 -1.67 29.13 -20.46
C PHE A 301 -2.33 30.47 -20.10
N ILE A 302 -3.65 30.53 -20.00
CA ILE A 302 -4.37 31.75 -19.62
C ILE A 302 -4.11 32.09 -18.14
N SER A 303 -4.12 31.12 -17.24
CA SER A 303 -3.76 31.29 -15.83
C SER A 303 -2.32 31.80 -15.67
N LEU A 304 -1.37 31.19 -16.36
CA LEU A 304 0.03 31.63 -16.35
C LEU A 304 0.17 33.03 -16.95
N LEU A 305 -0.54 33.33 -18.04
CA LEU A 305 -0.55 34.65 -18.67
C LEU A 305 -1.18 35.70 -17.75
N LEU A 306 -2.29 35.39 -17.07
CA LEU A 306 -2.96 36.29 -16.11
C LEU A 306 -2.10 36.51 -14.86
N SER A 307 -1.42 35.49 -14.36
CA SER A 307 -0.46 35.59 -13.25
C SER A 307 0.75 36.46 -13.64
N LEU A 308 1.30 36.25 -14.85
CA LEU A 308 2.36 37.09 -15.41
C LEU A 308 1.88 38.53 -15.63
N ILE A 309 0.68 38.74 -16.15
CA ILE A 309 0.09 40.08 -16.34
C ILE A 309 -0.14 40.74 -14.98
N SER A 310 -0.66 40.03 -13.97
CA SER A 310 -0.84 40.56 -12.61
C SER A 310 0.49 40.99 -11.99
N THR A 311 1.50 40.13 -12.09
CA THR A 311 2.86 40.43 -11.58
C THR A 311 3.47 41.63 -12.32
N VAL A 312 3.36 41.67 -13.65
CA VAL A 312 3.88 42.77 -14.48
C VAL A 312 3.10 44.08 -14.25
N VAL A 313 1.78 44.04 -14.07
CA VAL A 313 0.96 45.22 -13.77
C VAL A 313 1.26 45.76 -12.36
N ILE A 314 1.51 44.88 -11.39
CA ILE A 314 1.95 45.27 -10.04
C ILE A 314 3.35 45.90 -10.11
N ASP A 315 4.30 45.30 -10.82
CA ASP A 315 5.67 45.83 -10.98
C ASP A 315 5.71 47.17 -11.73
N ILE A 316 4.89 47.32 -12.78
CA ILE A 316 4.76 48.61 -13.51
C ILE A 316 4.10 49.66 -12.62
N SER A 317 3.07 49.30 -11.86
CA SER A 317 2.42 50.24 -10.93
C SER A 317 3.38 50.69 -9.82
N PHE A 318 4.21 49.79 -9.30
CA PHE A 318 5.20 50.10 -8.26
C PHE A 318 6.34 50.98 -8.82
N SER A 319 6.87 50.66 -10.00
CA SER A 319 7.92 51.42 -10.67
C SER A 319 7.48 52.83 -11.06
N VAL A 320 6.25 52.99 -11.57
CA VAL A 320 5.69 54.31 -11.90
C VAL A 320 5.45 55.14 -10.64
N VAL A 321 5.00 54.53 -9.54
CA VAL A 321 4.83 55.23 -8.25
C VAL A 321 6.18 55.65 -7.66
N GLU A 322 7.22 54.81 -7.71
CA GLU A 322 8.57 55.20 -7.26
C GLU A 322 9.18 56.30 -8.13
N GLN A 323 9.00 56.26 -9.46
CA GLN A 323 9.42 57.36 -10.33
C GLN A 323 8.67 58.65 -10.01
N PHE A 324 7.36 58.58 -9.74
CA PHE A 324 6.56 59.75 -9.36
C PHE A 324 7.01 60.32 -8.00
N LEU A 325 7.29 59.47 -7.01
CA LEU A 325 7.81 59.87 -5.69
C LEU A 325 9.21 60.49 -5.80
N SER A 326 10.10 59.93 -6.63
CA SER A 326 11.43 60.49 -6.87
C SER A 326 11.41 61.85 -7.60
N LEU A 327 10.37 62.14 -8.39
CA LEU A 327 10.17 63.46 -8.99
C LEU A 327 9.63 64.47 -7.99
N ILE A 328 8.85 64.03 -7.00
CA ILE A 328 8.31 64.90 -5.95
C ILE A 328 9.42 65.31 -4.96
N ASP A 329 10.36 64.42 -4.65
CA ASP A 329 11.49 64.67 -3.73
C ASP A 329 12.62 65.55 -4.33
N ASN A 330 12.54 65.90 -5.62
CA ASN A 330 13.54 66.73 -6.32
C ASN A 330 13.10 68.20 -6.52
N PHE A 331 12.02 68.64 -5.87
CA PHE A 331 11.73 70.08 -5.80
C PHE A 331 12.55 70.70 -4.67
N PRO A 332 13.50 71.61 -4.96
CA PRO A 332 14.27 72.28 -3.93
C PRO A 332 13.38 73.22 -3.11
N ASP A 333 13.40 73.04 -1.78
CA ASP A 333 12.84 73.98 -0.81
C ASP A 333 13.38 75.39 -1.08
N SER A 334 12.49 76.30 -1.47
CA SER A 334 12.81 77.70 -1.63
C SER A 334 12.69 78.42 -0.29
N ASP A 335 13.72 78.33 0.54
CA ASP A 335 13.87 79.18 1.73
C ASP A 335 15.32 79.67 1.87
N GLU A 336 15.64 80.78 1.19
CA GLU A 336 16.60 81.78 1.68
C GLU A 336 16.56 83.04 0.82
N VAL A 337 15.70 84.02 1.16
CA VAL A 337 16.05 85.45 1.10
C VAL A 337 15.21 86.21 2.14
N CYS A 338 15.83 86.56 3.26
CA CYS A 338 15.61 87.85 3.93
C CYS A 338 16.75 88.11 4.90
N GLY A 339 17.77 88.83 4.42
CA GLY A 339 18.78 89.47 5.27
C GLY A 339 18.46 90.94 5.47
N SER A 340 18.35 91.36 6.73
CA SER A 340 18.83 92.64 7.28
C SER A 340 18.81 92.59 8.80
#